data_AF-A0AAX4FH97-F1
#
_entry.id   AF-A0AAX4FH97-F1
#
_cell.length_a   1.000
_cell.length_b   1.000
_cell.length_c   1.000
_cell.angle_alpha   90.00
_cell.angle_beta   90.00
_cell.angle_gamma   90.00
#
_symmetry.space_group_name_H-M   'P 1'
#
loop_
_entity.id
_entity.type
_entity.pdbx_description
1 polymer ?
#
loop_
_entity_poly.entity_id
_entity_poly.type
_entity_poly.pdbx_seq_one_letter_code
_entity_poly.pdbx_strand_id
1 'polypeptide(L)'
;MPNLRAIPLPLHARATRAALPRPQQLAALGTVLCLYRPALGNELDGWQHAVAAAASRRVDSDGVHEGIWFFDAAGQCCWRLCLLPDSDFLSWDRLVSRLPPLPMDTHELGVGERLWRRLAGRMRGDAWRLSALRLQPAASHGHPITASLATVSALGAEVAARLVREEGIDGRVVVDDCCCARAAALRTAAVNARGADPVS
;
A
#
# COMPACT_ATOMS: atom_id res chain seq x y z
N MET A 1 36.04 -15.69 23.04
CA MET A 1 35.72 -15.63 21.59
C MET A 1 34.69 -16.71 21.29
N PRO A 2 33.66 -16.47 20.47
CA PRO A 2 33.65 -15.58 19.31
C PRO A 2 32.73 -14.36 19.47
N ASN A 3 33.22 -13.24 18.91
CA ASN A 3 32.45 -12.04 18.67
C ASN A 3 31.42 -12.33 17.58
N LEU A 4 30.13 -12.24 17.92
CA LEU A 4 29.08 -12.03 16.93
C LEU A 4 29.30 -10.64 16.34
N ARG A 5 30.10 -10.57 15.28
CA ARG A 5 30.14 -9.42 14.39
C ARG A 5 28.70 -9.20 13.93
N ALA A 6 28.09 -8.12 14.40
CA ALA A 6 26.92 -7.55 13.74
C ALA A 6 27.32 -7.37 12.28
N ILE A 7 26.79 -8.22 11.41
CA ILE A 7 26.96 -8.08 9.97
C ILE A 7 26.30 -6.74 9.65
N PRO A 8 27.05 -5.72 9.19
CA PRO A 8 26.43 -4.52 8.68
C PRO A 8 25.75 -4.98 7.39
N LEU A 9 24.43 -5.16 7.43
CA LEU A 9 23.64 -5.25 6.21
C LEU A 9 24.03 -4.05 5.36
N PRO A 10 24.38 -4.23 4.07
CA PRO A 10 24.90 -3.14 3.29
C PRO A 10 23.86 -2.01 3.30
N LEU A 11 24.33 -0.79 3.52
CA LEU A 11 23.58 0.45 3.37
C LEU A 11 23.23 0.61 1.88
N HIS A 12 22.34 -0.24 1.40
CA HIS A 12 21.88 -0.25 0.02
C HIS A 12 21.10 1.04 -0.21
N ALA A 13 21.77 1.99 -0.87
CA ALA A 13 21.31 3.26 -1.41
C ALA A 13 19.91 3.68 -0.92
N ARG A 14 19.75 3.94 0.38
CA ARG A 14 18.55 4.57 0.90
C ARG A 14 18.64 6.05 0.55
N ALA A 15 17.61 6.57 -0.11
CA ALA A 15 17.44 8.00 -0.28
C ALA A 15 17.52 8.66 1.11
N THR A 16 18.46 9.60 1.29
CA THR A 16 18.55 10.40 2.51
C THR A 16 17.31 11.29 2.63
N ARG A 17 17.09 11.94 3.77
CA ARG A 17 15.90 12.80 4.02
C ARG A 17 15.62 13.84 2.92
N ALA A 18 16.63 14.23 2.13
CA ALA A 18 16.51 15.12 0.97
C ALA A 18 15.87 14.48 -0.27
N ALA A 19 15.78 13.16 -0.33
CA ALA A 19 15.24 12.37 -1.43
C ALA A 19 13.92 11.67 -1.07
N LEU A 20 13.31 12.04 0.06
CA LEU A 20 11.92 11.66 0.35
C LEU A 20 10.96 12.32 -0.65
N PRO A 21 9.90 11.60 -1.07
CA PRO A 21 8.82 12.17 -1.88
C PRO A 21 8.27 13.46 -1.25
N ARG A 22 8.24 14.54 -2.04
CA ARG A 22 7.62 15.80 -1.60
C ARG A 22 6.11 15.61 -1.43
N PRO A 23 5.45 16.34 -0.52
CA PRO A 23 3.99 16.26 -0.33
C PRO A 23 3.19 16.41 -1.63
N GLN A 24 3.62 17.30 -2.53
CA GLN A 24 2.96 17.51 -3.82
C GLN A 24 3.07 16.30 -4.75
N GLN A 25 4.18 15.55 -4.67
CA GLN A 25 4.36 14.33 -5.46
C GLN A 25 3.47 13.21 -4.95
N LEU A 26 3.32 13.09 -3.62
CA LEU A 26 2.41 12.12 -3.01
C LEU A 26 0.94 12.43 -3.32
N ALA A 27 0.57 13.71 -3.30
CA ALA A 27 -0.78 14.14 -3.67
C ALA A 27 -1.12 13.90 -5.15
N ALA A 28 -0.12 13.95 -6.02
CA ALA A 28 -0.29 13.68 -7.45
C ALA A 28 -0.57 12.20 -7.77
N LEU A 29 -0.36 11.28 -6.83
CA LEU A 29 -0.61 9.84 -7.04
C LEU A 29 -2.09 9.49 -7.16
N GLY A 30 -3.00 10.40 -6.80
CA GLY A 30 -4.43 10.12 -6.77
C GLY A 30 -4.81 9.18 -5.63
N THR A 31 -5.56 8.12 -5.95
CA THR A 31 -5.96 7.09 -4.98
C THR A 31 -4.87 6.04 -4.88
N VAL A 32 -4.35 5.81 -3.67
CA VAL A 32 -3.30 4.82 -3.39
C VAL A 32 -3.72 3.89 -2.27
N LEU A 33 -3.17 2.69 -2.26
CA LEU A 33 -3.35 1.77 -1.15
C LEU A 33 -2.26 2.01 -0.12
N CYS A 34 -2.64 2.43 1.07
CA CYS A 34 -1.73 2.76 2.15
C CYS A 34 -1.70 1.64 3.18
N LEU A 35 -0.49 1.22 3.54
CA LEU A 35 -0.25 0.35 4.68
C LEU A 35 0.51 1.11 5.75
N TYR A 36 0.01 1.03 6.97
CA TYR A 36 0.56 1.74 8.12
C TYR A 36 0.50 0.87 9.37
N ARG A 37 1.30 1.22 10.39
CA ARG A 37 1.27 0.56 11.69
C ARG A 37 0.44 1.41 12.67
N PRO A 38 -0.67 0.91 13.22
CA PRO A 38 -1.47 1.63 14.23
C PRO A 38 -0.68 1.97 15.48
N ALA A 39 0.37 1.20 15.80
CA ALA A 39 1.27 1.48 16.92
C ALA A 39 2.03 2.81 16.76
N LEU A 40 2.22 3.28 15.52
CA LEU A 40 2.82 4.59 15.22
C LEU A 40 1.77 5.71 15.15
N GLY A 41 0.48 5.37 15.21
CA GLY A 41 -0.64 6.30 15.16
C GLY A 41 -1.53 6.10 13.92
N ASN A 42 -1.85 7.21 13.25
CA ASN A 42 -2.72 7.27 12.08
C ASN A 42 -1.99 6.92 10.77
N GLU A 43 -2.75 6.94 9.67
CA GLU A 43 -2.30 6.63 8.31
C GLU A 43 -1.07 7.42 7.84
N LEU A 44 -0.86 8.64 8.33
CA LEU A 44 0.22 9.54 7.93
C LEU A 44 1.37 9.59 8.92
N ASP A 45 1.19 9.15 10.16
CA ASP A 45 2.24 9.21 11.17
C ASP A 45 3.46 8.39 10.75
N GLY A 46 3.26 7.28 10.04
CA GLY A 46 4.34 6.51 9.44
C GLY A 46 5.19 7.31 8.42
N TRP A 47 4.57 8.21 7.66
CA TRP A 47 5.29 9.10 6.73
C TRP A 47 6.08 10.18 7.46
N GLN A 48 5.52 10.76 8.53
CA GLN A 48 6.19 11.81 9.32
C GLN A 48 7.48 11.30 9.99
N HIS A 49 7.50 10.01 10.37
CA HIS A 49 8.67 9.36 10.95
C HIS A 49 9.67 8.84 9.90
N ALA A 50 9.27 8.82 8.62
CA ALA A 50 10.13 8.32 7.56
C ALA A 50 11.29 9.28 7.29
N VAL A 51 12.49 8.71 7.18
CA VAL A 51 13.71 9.43 6.79
C VAL A 51 14.26 8.97 5.45
N ALA A 52 13.77 7.83 4.94
CA ALA A 52 14.16 7.26 3.66
C ALA A 52 12.97 6.61 2.95
N ALA A 53 13.04 6.55 1.62
CA ALA A 53 12.09 5.82 0.79
C ALA A 53 12.81 4.99 -0.28
N ALA A 54 12.18 3.90 -0.70
CA ALA A 54 12.66 3.04 -1.80
C ALA A 54 11.47 2.48 -2.59
N ALA A 55 11.65 2.27 -3.89
CA ALA A 55 10.64 1.66 -4.74
C ALA A 55 10.84 0.15 -4.84
N SER A 56 9.77 -0.62 -4.68
CA SER A 56 9.77 -2.07 -4.88
C SER A 56 8.93 -2.42 -6.09
N ARG A 57 9.44 -3.34 -6.91
CA ARG A 57 8.68 -3.99 -7.97
C ARG A 57 8.79 -5.50 -7.76
N ARG A 58 7.66 -6.15 -7.53
CA ARG A 58 7.54 -7.61 -7.44
C ARG A 58 6.76 -8.11 -8.65
N VAL A 59 7.14 -9.28 -9.14
CA VAL A 59 6.38 -10.01 -10.15
C VAL A 59 5.93 -11.31 -9.51
N ASP A 60 4.65 -11.61 -9.60
CA ASP A 60 4.06 -12.89 -9.19
C ASP A 60 3.26 -13.50 -10.35
N SER A 61 2.60 -14.63 -10.09
CA SER A 61 1.78 -15.34 -11.09
C SER A 61 0.61 -14.51 -11.60
N ASP A 62 0.19 -13.49 -10.84
CA ASP A 62 -1.03 -12.73 -11.05
C ASP A 62 -0.74 -11.30 -11.54
N GLY A 63 0.54 -10.94 -11.70
CA GLY A 63 0.98 -9.71 -12.35
C GLY A 63 2.17 -9.03 -11.69
N VAL A 64 2.31 -7.74 -12.01
CA VAL A 64 3.35 -6.87 -11.47
C VAL A 64 2.78 -6.06 -10.31
N HIS A 65 3.44 -6.13 -9.18
CA HIS A 65 3.12 -5.40 -7.96
C HIS A 65 4.16 -4.33 -7.70
N GLU A 66 3.71 -3.08 -7.71
CA GLU A 66 4.57 -1.94 -7.42
C GLU A 66 4.21 -1.31 -6.08
N GLY A 67 5.24 -0.88 -5.36
CA GLY A 67 5.07 -0.22 -4.07
C GLY A 67 6.22 0.71 -3.73
N ILE A 68 5.96 1.64 -2.82
CA ILE A 68 6.96 2.55 -2.26
C ILE A 68 7.01 2.27 -0.77
N TRP A 69 8.21 1.97 -0.28
CA TRP A 69 8.49 1.62 1.11
C TRP A 69 9.18 2.80 1.78
N PHE A 70 8.72 3.14 2.98
CA PHE A 70 9.27 4.22 3.78
C PHE A 70 9.86 3.66 5.07
N PHE A 71 11.03 4.17 5.44
CA PHE A 71 11.80 3.67 6.56
C PHE A 71 12.07 4.77 7.58
N ASP A 72 11.97 4.43 8.85
CA ASP A 72 12.32 5.30 9.96
C ASP A 72 13.85 5.41 10.14
N ALA A 73 14.28 6.23 11.11
CA ALA A 73 15.68 6.41 11.45
C ALA A 73 16.37 5.11 11.94
N ALA A 74 15.60 4.14 12.46
CA ALA A 74 16.09 2.82 12.84
C ALA A 74 16.15 1.86 11.63
N GLY A 75 15.78 2.32 10.44
CA GLY A 75 15.77 1.53 9.22
C GLY A 75 14.63 0.50 9.14
N GLN A 76 13.63 0.60 10.03
CA GLN A 76 12.44 -0.24 10.01
C GLN A 76 11.40 0.34 9.04
N CYS A 77 10.69 -0.52 8.32
CA CYS A 77 9.60 -0.07 7.46
C CYS A 77 8.44 0.42 8.33
N CYS A 78 8.13 1.72 8.24
CA CYS A 78 7.10 2.39 9.04
C CYS A 78 5.85 2.74 8.23
N TRP A 79 5.97 2.79 6.89
CA TRP A 79 4.87 3.15 5.99
C TRP A 79 5.08 2.57 4.60
N ARG A 80 4.00 2.21 3.91
CA ARG A 80 4.07 1.68 2.53
C ARG A 80 2.89 2.15 1.70
N LEU A 81 3.17 2.50 0.45
CA LEU A 81 2.16 2.77 -0.56
C LEU A 81 2.23 1.67 -1.63
N CYS A 82 1.07 1.20 -2.10
CA CYS A 82 0.96 0.25 -3.20
C CYS A 82 0.15 0.89 -4.33
N LEU A 83 0.56 0.60 -5.56
CA LEU A 83 -0.13 1.04 -6.77
C LEU A 83 -1.51 0.36 -6.83
N LEU A 84 -2.54 1.15 -7.09
CA LEU A 84 -3.87 0.67 -7.44
C LEU A 84 -4.15 0.93 -8.92
N PRO A 85 -5.10 0.19 -9.52
CA PRO A 85 -5.66 0.55 -10.84
C PRO A 85 -6.22 1.97 -10.86
N ASP A 86 -6.73 2.45 -9.73
CA ASP A 86 -7.29 3.78 -9.51
C ASP A 86 -6.24 4.90 -9.33
N SER A 87 -4.95 4.54 -9.24
CA SER A 87 -3.87 5.50 -9.07
C SER A 87 -3.54 6.22 -10.37
N ASP A 88 -3.01 7.45 -10.27
CA ASP A 88 -2.40 8.12 -11.42
C ASP A 88 -1.06 7.43 -11.75
N PHE A 89 -1.09 6.56 -12.76
CA PHE A 89 0.06 5.79 -13.20
C PHE A 89 1.24 6.65 -13.65
N LEU A 90 1.01 7.78 -14.31
CA LEU A 90 2.10 8.64 -14.80
C LEU A 90 2.81 9.35 -13.65
N SER A 91 2.04 9.82 -12.67
CA SER A 91 2.57 10.42 -11.46
C SER A 91 3.31 9.39 -10.59
N TRP A 92 2.79 8.16 -10.54
CA TRP A 92 3.42 7.03 -9.88
C TRP A 92 4.77 6.64 -10.51
N ASP A 93 4.81 6.41 -11.83
CA ASP A 93 6.01 6.00 -12.56
C ASP A 93 7.13 7.05 -12.44
N ARG A 94 6.78 8.34 -12.56
CA ARG A 94 7.71 9.45 -12.32
C ARG A 94 8.24 9.50 -10.89
N LEU A 95 7.46 9.06 -9.90
CA LEU A 95 7.91 9.02 -8.51
C LEU A 95 8.84 7.82 -8.29
N VAL A 96 8.44 6.64 -8.74
CA VAL A 96 9.20 5.39 -8.62
C VAL A 96 10.57 5.50 -9.30
N SER A 97 10.64 6.07 -10.50
CA SER A 97 11.91 6.27 -11.24
C SER A 97 12.93 7.16 -10.53
N ARG A 98 12.49 7.98 -9.56
CA ARG A 98 13.36 8.85 -8.76
C ARG A 98 13.80 8.22 -7.45
N LEU A 99 13.21 7.10 -7.07
CA LEU A 99 13.52 6.40 -5.84
C LEU A 99 14.53 5.28 -6.10
N PRO A 100 15.41 5.00 -5.13
CA PRO A 100 16.29 3.86 -5.24
C PRO A 100 15.46 2.56 -5.28
N PRO A 101 15.87 1.57 -6.10
CA PRO A 101 15.22 0.28 -6.08
C PRO A 101 15.49 -0.40 -4.74
N LEU A 102 14.43 -0.90 -4.11
CA LEU A 102 14.53 -1.75 -2.93
C LEU A 102 15.02 -3.12 -3.40
N PRO A 103 16.20 -3.60 -2.96
CA PRO A 103 16.61 -4.97 -3.22
C PRO A 103 15.64 -5.90 -2.51
N MET A 104 14.71 -6.44 -3.30
CA MET A 104 13.86 -7.53 -2.85
C MET A 104 14.70 -8.79 -3.03
N ASP A 105 15.29 -9.30 -1.95
CA ASP A 105 15.88 -10.64 -1.91
C ASP A 105 14.74 -11.67 -2.06
N THR A 106 14.24 -11.77 -3.28
CA THR A 106 13.01 -12.50 -3.59
C THR A 106 13.30 -13.98 -3.82
N HIS A 107 14.57 -14.41 -3.82
CA HIS A 107 14.95 -15.77 -4.20
C HIS A 107 15.78 -16.57 -3.20
N GLU A 108 16.36 -15.97 -2.14
CA GLU A 108 17.25 -16.75 -1.24
C GLU A 108 16.62 -17.15 0.11
N LEU A 109 15.55 -16.49 0.55
CA LEU A 109 14.98 -16.76 1.87
C LEU A 109 13.90 -17.84 1.76
N GLY A 110 14.16 -19.02 2.32
CA GLY A 110 13.30 -20.21 2.23
C GLY A 110 11.84 -19.97 2.68
N VAL A 111 10.92 -20.81 2.21
CA VAL A 111 9.47 -20.74 2.53
C VAL A 111 9.22 -20.63 4.05
N GLY A 112 10.00 -21.36 4.86
CA GLY A 112 9.90 -21.34 6.32
C GLY A 112 10.29 -20.00 6.96
N GLU A 113 11.27 -19.28 6.40
CA GLU A 113 11.71 -17.99 6.94
C GLU A 113 10.76 -16.85 6.54
N ARG A 114 10.08 -17.00 5.40
CA ARG A 114 8.97 -16.11 5.00
C ARG A 114 7.76 -16.30 5.92
N LEU A 115 7.41 -17.55 6.22
CA LEU A 115 6.36 -17.87 7.17
C LEU A 115 6.72 -17.40 8.59
N TRP A 116 7.98 -17.59 9.01
CA TRP A 116 8.46 -17.15 10.31
C TRP A 116 8.47 -15.62 10.44
N ARG A 117 8.84 -14.85 9.42
CA ARG A 117 8.70 -13.38 9.44
C ARG A 117 7.24 -12.93 9.49
N ARG A 118 6.33 -13.60 8.76
CA ARG A 118 4.88 -13.33 8.85
C ARG A 118 4.35 -13.62 10.26
N LEU A 119 4.76 -14.73 10.87
CA LEU A 119 4.36 -15.10 12.23
C LEU A 119 5.00 -14.18 13.28
N ALA A 120 6.28 -13.85 13.14
CA ALA A 120 6.99 -12.95 14.05
C ALA A 120 6.42 -11.53 14.00
N GLY A 121 6.06 -11.02 12.81
CA GLY A 121 5.36 -9.75 12.67
C GLY A 121 3.98 -9.76 13.33
N ARG A 122 3.24 -10.87 13.19
CA ARG A 122 1.93 -11.05 13.83
C ARG A 122 2.00 -11.17 15.35
N MET A 123 3.05 -11.81 15.88
CA MET A 123 3.26 -11.95 17.33
C MET A 123 3.80 -10.67 18.00
N ARG A 124 4.44 -9.77 17.25
CA ARG A 124 5.02 -8.53 17.82
C ARG A 124 4.01 -7.40 18.05
N GLY A 125 2.72 -7.61 17.73
CA GLY A 125 1.72 -6.54 17.76
C GLY A 125 1.90 -5.50 16.66
N ASP A 126 2.81 -5.75 15.70
CA ASP A 126 3.03 -4.97 14.48
C ASP A 126 1.93 -5.28 13.44
N ALA A 127 0.67 -5.23 13.87
CA ALA A 127 -0.48 -5.45 13.01
C ALA A 127 -0.58 -4.27 12.04
N TRP A 128 0.00 -4.43 10.85
CA TRP A 128 -0.22 -3.49 9.77
C TRP A 128 -1.72 -3.37 9.50
N ARG A 129 -2.14 -2.15 9.13
CA ARG A 129 -3.47 -1.87 8.62
C ARG A 129 -3.38 -1.37 7.20
N LEU A 130 -4.45 -1.62 6.45
CA LEU A 130 -4.56 -1.28 5.05
C LEU A 130 -5.80 -0.42 4.81
N SER A 131 -5.59 0.76 4.22
CA SER A 131 -6.63 1.74 3.88
C SER A 131 -6.38 2.30 2.48
N ALA A 132 -7.43 2.46 1.69
CA ALA A 132 -7.35 3.23 0.45
C ALA A 132 -7.43 4.73 0.78
N LEU A 133 -6.45 5.51 0.33
CA LEU A 133 -6.31 6.91 0.67
C LEU A 133 -6.14 7.77 -0.57
N ARG A 134 -6.69 8.98 -0.49
CA ARG A 134 -6.30 10.09 -1.35
C ARG A 134 -5.48 11.07 -0.52
N LEU A 135 -4.25 11.30 -0.97
CA LEU A 135 -3.33 12.23 -0.33
C LEU A 135 -3.53 13.62 -0.92
N GLN A 136 -3.50 14.64 -0.07
CA GLN A 136 -3.68 16.03 -0.48
C GLN A 136 -2.60 16.90 0.18
N PRO A 137 -2.08 17.93 -0.51
CA PRO A 137 -1.20 18.89 0.14
C PRO A 137 -2.02 19.66 1.18
N ALA A 138 -1.50 19.82 2.39
CA ALA A 138 -2.16 20.70 3.35
C ALA A 138 -1.67 22.14 3.21
N ALA A 139 -2.53 23.08 3.56
CA ALA A 139 -2.19 24.49 3.65
C ALA A 139 -1.40 24.85 4.92
N SER A 140 -1.33 23.95 5.92
CA SER A 140 -0.73 24.23 7.22
C SER A 140 0.74 23.81 7.30
N HIS A 141 1.59 24.70 7.83
CA HIS A 141 3.03 24.49 7.98
C HIS A 141 3.42 23.30 8.85
N GLY A 142 2.54 22.85 9.76
CA GLY A 142 2.84 21.74 10.68
C GLY A 142 2.53 20.35 10.13
N HIS A 143 1.62 20.24 9.15
CA HIS A 143 1.17 18.97 8.59
C HIS A 143 1.12 19.11 7.08
N PRO A 144 2.22 18.95 6.34
CA PRO A 144 2.29 19.33 4.93
C PRO A 144 1.43 18.45 4.00
N ILE A 145 0.86 17.36 4.51
CA ILE A 145 -0.03 16.45 3.79
C ILE A 145 -1.22 16.06 4.67
N THR A 146 -2.38 15.90 4.06
CA THR A 146 -3.58 15.31 4.66
C THR A 146 -3.97 14.06 3.88
N ALA A 147 -4.63 13.12 4.57
CA ALA A 147 -5.15 11.91 3.97
C ALA A 147 -6.67 11.87 4.16
N SER A 148 -7.38 11.54 3.09
CA SER A 148 -8.81 11.22 3.13
C SER A 148 -9.01 9.78 2.70
N LEU A 149 -9.94 9.07 3.35
CA LEU A 149 -10.34 7.73 2.90
C LEU A 149 -10.94 7.85 1.50
N ALA A 150 -10.43 7.02 0.59
CA ALA A 150 -10.89 6.96 -0.79
C ALA A 150 -11.71 5.69 -1.01
N THR A 151 -12.70 5.79 -1.88
CA THR A 151 -13.33 4.61 -2.47
C THR A 151 -12.45 4.11 -3.62
N VAL A 152 -12.48 2.81 -3.89
CA VAL A 152 -11.71 2.18 -4.98
C VAL A 152 -12.61 1.41 -5.92
N SER A 153 -12.21 1.27 -7.17
CA SER A 153 -12.85 0.35 -8.11
C SER A 153 -12.90 -1.10 -7.58
N ALA A 154 -13.77 -1.92 -8.16
CA ALA A 154 -13.80 -3.36 -7.87
C ALA A 154 -12.43 -4.04 -8.06
N LEU A 155 -11.69 -3.65 -9.11
CA LEU A 155 -10.35 -4.15 -9.36
C LEU A 155 -9.35 -3.70 -8.29
N GLY A 156 -9.45 -2.45 -7.82
CA GLY A 156 -8.66 -1.96 -6.68
C GLY A 156 -8.97 -2.71 -5.39
N ALA A 157 -10.23 -3.09 -5.17
CA ALA A 157 -10.66 -3.90 -4.03
C ALA A 157 -10.08 -5.33 -4.09
N GLU A 158 -10.00 -5.93 -5.28
CA GLU A 158 -9.36 -7.24 -5.48
C GLU A 158 -7.85 -7.20 -5.14
N VAL A 159 -7.14 -6.14 -5.60
CA VAL A 159 -5.73 -5.92 -5.27
C VAL A 159 -5.54 -5.79 -3.75
N ALA A 160 -6.43 -5.05 -3.07
CA ALA A 160 -6.42 -4.89 -1.63
C ALA A 160 -6.69 -6.21 -0.89
N ALA A 161 -7.72 -6.96 -1.30
CA ALA A 161 -8.09 -8.24 -0.70
C ALA A 161 -6.98 -9.29 -0.86
N ARG A 162 -6.26 -9.27 -1.99
CA ARG A 162 -5.08 -10.11 -2.20
C ARG A 162 -3.95 -9.77 -1.23
N LEU A 163 -3.60 -8.49 -1.08
CA LEU A 163 -2.57 -8.05 -0.13
C LEU A 163 -2.93 -8.41 1.33
N VAL A 164 -4.21 -8.26 1.70
CA VAL A 164 -4.73 -8.71 3.00
C VAL A 164 -4.49 -10.21 3.22
N ARG A 165 -4.81 -11.05 2.23
CA ARG A 165 -4.62 -12.52 2.32
C ARG A 165 -3.14 -12.91 2.36
N GLU A 166 -2.31 -12.30 1.53
CA GLU A 166 -0.90 -12.66 1.39
C GLU A 166 -0.06 -12.22 2.58
N GLU A 167 -0.32 -11.04 3.13
CA GLU A 167 0.47 -10.45 4.20
C GLU A 167 -0.20 -10.61 5.58
N GLY A 168 -1.45 -11.09 5.64
CA GLY A 168 -2.19 -11.35 6.88
C GLY A 168 -2.56 -10.07 7.64
N ILE A 169 -2.91 -9.02 6.88
CA ILE A 169 -3.08 -7.64 7.35
C ILE A 169 -4.58 -7.33 7.51
N ASP A 170 -4.96 -6.59 8.56
CA ASP A 170 -6.34 -6.13 8.71
C ASP A 170 -6.61 -4.93 7.78
N GLY A 171 -7.58 -5.06 6.87
CA GLY A 171 -7.86 -4.04 5.85
C GLY A 171 -9.29 -3.52 5.89
N ARG A 172 -9.46 -2.21 5.68
CA ARG A 172 -10.75 -1.57 5.38
C ARG A 172 -10.64 -0.80 4.09
N VAL A 173 -11.27 -1.30 3.04
CA VAL A 173 -11.36 -0.65 1.74
C VAL A 173 -12.82 -0.53 1.37
N VAL A 174 -13.27 0.69 1.08
CA VAL A 174 -14.63 0.95 0.63
C VAL A 174 -14.63 0.88 -0.89
N VAL A 175 -15.47 0.00 -1.44
CA VAL A 175 -15.58 -0.16 -2.90
C VAL A 175 -16.50 0.92 -3.44
N ASP A 176 -16.05 1.65 -4.45
CA ASP A 176 -16.92 2.46 -5.30
C ASP A 176 -17.66 1.51 -6.23
N ASP A 177 -18.98 1.43 -6.07
CA ASP A 177 -19.83 0.76 -7.03
C ASP A 177 -19.75 1.56 -8.34
N CYS A 178 -18.81 1.16 -9.22
CA CYS A 178 -18.68 1.74 -10.54
C CYS A 178 -20.06 1.86 -11.17
N CYS A 179 -20.36 3.02 -11.76
CA CYS A 179 -21.68 3.32 -12.32
C CYS A 179 -22.17 2.19 -13.28
N CYS A 180 -21.23 1.50 -13.96
CA CYS A 180 -21.47 0.32 -14.78
C CYS A 180 -21.94 -0.93 -14.01
N ALA A 181 -21.33 -1.23 -12.85
CA ALA A 181 -21.72 -2.36 -12.01
C ALA A 181 -23.11 -2.11 -11.38
N ARG A 182 -23.36 -0.88 -10.91
CA ARG A 182 -24.67 -0.44 -10.43
C ARG A 182 -25.74 -0.50 -11.53
N ALA A 183 -25.42 -0.06 -12.75
CA ALA A 183 -26.33 -0.14 -13.89
C ALA A 183 -26.58 -1.59 -14.36
N ALA A 184 -25.58 -2.47 -14.26
CA ALA A 184 -25.75 -3.90 -14.51
C ALA A 184 -26.64 -4.55 -13.46
N ALA A 185 -26.40 -4.30 -12.17
CA ALA A 185 -27.20 -4.81 -11.06
C ALA A 185 -28.66 -4.33 -11.14
N LEU A 186 -28.89 -3.04 -11.44
CA LEU A 186 -30.24 -2.49 -11.65
C LEU A 186 -30.95 -3.13 -12.84
N ARG A 187 -30.23 -3.43 -13.93
CA ARG A 187 -30.81 -4.16 -15.07
C ARG A 187 -31.18 -5.59 -14.70
N THR A 188 -30.31 -6.32 -14.00
CA THR A 188 -30.60 -7.69 -13.56
C THR A 188 -31.78 -7.72 -12.58
N ALA A 189 -31.86 -6.76 -11.65
CA ALA A 189 -32.99 -6.62 -10.74
C ALA A 189 -34.30 -6.30 -11.48
N ALA A 190 -34.27 -5.41 -12.48
CA ALA A 190 -35.44 -5.08 -13.28
C ALA A 190 -35.92 -6.25 -14.17
N VAL A 191 -34.99 -7.06 -14.69
CA VAL A 191 -35.32 -8.29 -15.44
C VAL A 191 -35.97 -9.33 -14.52
N ASN A 192 -35.43 -9.53 -13.32
CA ASN A 192 -35.99 -10.46 -12.33
C ASN A 192 -37.37 -10.02 -11.83
N ALA A 193 -37.62 -8.71 -11.69
CA ALA A 193 -38.92 -8.18 -11.32
C ALA A 193 -39.98 -8.39 -12.40
N ARG A 194 -39.61 -8.29 -13.69
CA ARG A 194 -40.53 -8.53 -14.83
C ARG A 194 -40.80 -10.01 -15.10
N GLY A 195 -39.88 -10.90 -14.71
CA GLY A 195 -40.08 -12.35 -14.80
C GLY A 195 -40.96 -12.93 -13.68
N ALA A 196 -41.30 -12.13 -12.68
CA ALA A 196 -42.11 -12.53 -11.53
C ALA A 196 -43.59 -12.13 -11.66
N ASP A 197 -44.02 -11.52 -12.77
CA ASP A 197 -45.45 -11.32 -13.05
C ASP A 197 -46.10 -12.68 -13.36
N PRO A 198 -46.98 -13.20 -12.49
CA PRO A 198 -47.72 -14.41 -12.81
C PRO A 198 -48.77 -14.04 -13.88
N VAL A 199 -48.66 -14.69 -15.05
CA VAL A 199 -49.76 -14.77 -16.01
C VAL A 199 -50.98 -15.31 -15.26
N SER A 200 -52.05 -14.51 -15.21
CA SER A 200 -53.37 -14.88 -14.68
C SER A 200 -54.01 -16.02 -15.47
#